data_AF-A0A2V8Y713-F1
#
_entry.id   AF-A0A2V8Y713-F1
#
_cell.length_a   1.000
_cell.length_b   1.000
_cell.length_c   1.000
_cell.angle_alpha   90.00
_cell.angle_beta   90.00
_cell.angle_gamma   90.00
#
_symmetry.space_group_name_H-M   'P 1'
#
loop_
_entity.id
_entity.type
_entity.pdbx_description
1 polymer ?
#
loop_
_entity_poly.entity_id
_entity_poly.type
_entity_poly.pdbx_seq_one_letter_code
_entity_poly.pdbx_strand_id
1 'polypeptide(L)'
;MARWPPRAVVRTSCPSRNSGISSCTSSSAWPSRYEVQMLEDYGHPPNTHSAGALYSRIAPSENASKPAGEWQTYDIRLVGRQVTVVFNGKKVIDHGVIDGLTAMAHDADEGEPGGIALQGDHGPVEFRKITITPLMK
;
A
#
# COMPACT_ATOMS: atom_id res chain seq x y z
N MET A 1 0.34 6.28 24.59
CA MET A 1 1.12 7.14 23.67
C MET A 1 2.15 6.27 22.94
N ALA A 2 2.12 6.31 21.61
CA ALA A 2 3.06 5.77 20.60
C ALA A 2 3.74 4.40 20.83
N ARG A 3 3.32 3.37 20.06
CA ARG A 3 4.15 2.23 19.62
C ARG A 3 3.75 1.80 18.19
N TRP A 4 4.64 2.00 17.22
CA TRP A 4 4.61 1.54 15.80
C TRP A 4 5.77 0.54 15.63
N PRO A 5 5.77 -0.49 14.74
CA PRO A 5 5.39 -0.41 13.31
C PRO A 5 4.67 -1.65 12.73
N PRO A 6 4.11 -1.62 11.51
CA PRO A 6 4.68 -2.45 10.43
C PRO A 6 5.26 -1.59 9.30
N ARG A 7 6.51 -1.89 8.90
CA ARG A 7 7.25 -1.13 7.89
C ARG A 7 7.49 -2.00 6.67
N ALA A 8 7.03 -1.57 5.49
CA ALA A 8 7.43 -2.15 4.22
C ALA A 8 8.35 -1.17 3.49
N VAL A 9 9.64 -1.47 3.43
CA VAL A 9 10.54 -0.72 2.52
C VAL A 9 10.42 -1.36 1.13
N VAL A 10 10.42 -0.57 0.06
CA VAL A 10 10.23 -1.12 -1.30
C VAL A 10 11.13 -0.38 -2.29
N ARG A 11 11.83 -1.08 -3.21
CA ARG A 11 12.43 -0.39 -4.36
C ARG A 11 11.39 -0.46 -5.43
N THR A 12 11.18 0.66 -6.06
CA THR A 12 10.72 0.64 -7.42
C THR A 12 11.93 1.07 -8.24
N SER A 13 12.75 0.12 -8.69
CA SER A 13 13.57 0.35 -9.88
C SER A 13 12.75 -0.09 -11.08
N CYS A 14 11.69 0.66 -11.37
CA CYS A 14 10.94 0.45 -12.59
C CYS A 14 11.49 1.44 -13.64
N PRO A 15 11.73 1.01 -14.88
CA PRO A 15 11.88 1.93 -16.01
C PRO A 15 10.53 2.38 -16.57
N SER A 16 9.41 1.74 -16.18
CA SER A 16 8.04 2.19 -16.46
C SER A 16 6.98 1.27 -15.85
N ARG A 17 6.00 1.87 -15.15
CA ARG A 17 4.60 1.42 -14.89
C ARG A 17 4.32 0.52 -13.67
N ASN A 18 3.32 0.99 -12.91
CA ASN A 18 2.38 0.41 -11.92
C ASN A 18 2.74 -0.88 -11.16
N SER A 19 2.48 -0.89 -9.85
CA SER A 19 2.61 -2.00 -8.91
C SER A 19 1.72 -1.75 -7.69
N GLY A 20 1.46 -2.75 -6.84
CA GLY A 20 0.55 -2.60 -5.69
C GLY A 20 0.96 -3.44 -4.49
N ILE A 21 0.77 -2.93 -3.26
CA ILE A 21 0.87 -3.70 -2.02
C ILE A 21 -0.55 -3.93 -1.54
N SER A 22 -0.81 -5.18 -1.20
CA SER A 22 -2.07 -5.70 -0.74
C SER A 22 -1.84 -6.29 0.66
N SER A 23 -2.49 -5.85 1.74
CA SER A 23 -2.24 -6.35 3.13
C SER A 23 -3.23 -7.46 3.55
N CYS A 24 -2.92 -8.59 4.23
CA CYS A 24 -2.43 -8.87 5.62
C CYS A 24 -1.77 -10.30 5.79
N THR A 25 -0.66 -10.58 6.53
CA THR A 25 -0.03 -11.94 6.87
C THR A 25 -0.01 -13.20 5.92
N SER A 26 1.11 -13.95 5.83
CA SER A 26 1.44 -14.95 4.76
C SER A 26 0.89 -16.40 4.87
N SER A 27 0.35 -16.96 3.76
CA SER A 27 0.88 -18.10 2.96
C SER A 27 -0.23 -18.70 2.08
N SER A 28 -0.04 -18.72 0.75
CA SER A 28 -0.76 -19.49 -0.29
C SER A 28 -2.30 -19.65 -0.17
N ALA A 29 -3.02 -19.06 -1.15
CA ALA A 29 -4.45 -19.20 -1.49
C ALA A 29 -5.44 -18.17 -0.87
N TRP A 30 -5.57 -16.99 -1.51
CA TRP A 30 -6.73 -16.05 -1.53
C TRP A 30 -7.15 -15.37 -0.19
N PRO A 31 -7.61 -14.09 -0.14
CA PRO A 31 -7.33 -12.95 -1.02
C PRO A 31 -6.93 -11.63 -0.33
N SER A 32 -6.29 -10.77 -1.12
CA SER A 32 -6.15 -9.34 -0.81
C SER A 32 -7.48 -8.64 -1.02
N ARG A 33 -7.82 -7.61 -0.20
CA ARG A 33 -9.06 -6.83 -0.32
C ARG A 33 -8.85 -5.34 -0.49
N TYR A 34 -7.69 -4.85 -0.05
CA TYR A 34 -7.30 -3.45 -0.10
C TYR A 34 -5.92 -3.34 -0.72
N GLU A 35 -5.76 -2.35 -1.58
CA GLU A 35 -4.57 -2.15 -2.37
C GLU A 35 -4.06 -0.72 -2.17
N VAL A 36 -2.85 -0.62 -1.65
CA VAL A 36 -2.07 0.62 -1.68
C VAL A 36 -1.23 0.62 -2.94
N GLN A 37 -1.47 1.60 -3.80
CA GLN A 37 -0.83 1.68 -5.10
C GLN A 37 0.64 2.09 -4.98
N MET A 38 1.49 1.47 -5.79
CA MET A 38 2.86 1.86 -6.06
C MET A 38 3.00 2.19 -7.53
N LEU A 39 3.03 3.47 -7.87
CA LEU A 39 3.17 3.92 -9.24
C LEU A 39 4.39 4.82 -9.37
N GLU A 40 5.01 4.82 -10.54
CA GLU A 40 5.99 5.84 -10.88
C GLU A 40 5.25 7.05 -11.45
N ASP A 41 4.88 7.97 -10.58
CA ASP A 41 4.11 9.18 -10.92
C ASP A 41 4.77 10.45 -10.38
N TYR A 42 6.08 10.41 -10.12
CA TYR A 42 6.83 11.54 -9.54
C TYR A 42 6.56 12.85 -10.28
N GLY A 43 6.17 13.88 -9.53
CA GLY A 43 5.89 15.21 -10.07
C GLY A 43 4.50 15.40 -10.67
N HIS A 44 3.66 14.36 -10.71
CA HIS A 44 2.27 14.45 -11.14
C HIS A 44 1.33 14.77 -9.98
N PRO A 45 0.20 15.48 -10.24
CA PRO A 45 -0.81 15.73 -9.21
C PRO A 45 -1.41 14.41 -8.69
N PRO A 46 -1.59 14.28 -7.36
CA PRO A 46 -2.10 13.06 -6.77
C PRO A 46 -3.56 12.81 -7.15
N ASN A 47 -3.90 11.55 -7.40
CA ASN A 47 -5.27 11.08 -7.63
C ASN A 47 -5.49 9.69 -7.01
N THR A 48 -6.67 9.10 -7.19
CA THR A 48 -7.05 7.80 -6.61
C THR A 48 -6.29 6.60 -7.19
N HIS A 49 -5.46 6.80 -8.22
CA HIS A 49 -4.59 5.80 -8.84
C HIS A 49 -3.10 6.18 -8.69
N SER A 50 -2.78 7.23 -7.93
CA SER A 50 -1.40 7.67 -7.67
C SER A 50 -0.68 6.80 -6.66
N ALA A 51 0.64 6.89 -6.61
CA ALA A 51 1.45 6.21 -5.61
C ALA A 51 1.04 6.63 -4.18
N GLY A 52 0.86 5.65 -3.29
CA GLY A 52 0.38 5.85 -1.93
C GLY A 52 -1.14 6.03 -1.81
N ALA A 53 -1.90 6.00 -2.91
CA ALA A 53 -3.36 5.96 -2.89
C ALA A 53 -3.87 4.62 -2.36
N LEU A 54 -5.02 4.64 -1.71
CA LEU A 54 -5.87 3.44 -1.64
C LEU A 54 -6.59 3.34 -2.98
N TYR A 55 -6.24 2.33 -3.78
CA TYR A 55 -6.59 2.26 -5.19
C TYR A 55 -8.09 2.43 -5.46
N SER A 56 -8.45 3.40 -6.31
CA SER A 56 -9.85 3.76 -6.65
C SER A 56 -10.73 4.19 -5.46
N ARG A 57 -10.15 4.45 -4.28
CA ARG A 57 -10.90 4.79 -3.06
C ARG A 57 -10.46 6.10 -2.44
N ILE A 58 -9.19 6.23 -2.07
CA ILE A 58 -8.67 7.39 -1.34
C ILE A 58 -7.42 7.89 -2.04
N ALA A 59 -7.48 9.12 -2.55
CA ALA A 59 -6.32 9.81 -3.10
C ALA A 59 -5.37 10.25 -1.96
N PRO A 60 -4.05 10.18 -2.16
CA PRO A 60 -3.09 10.71 -1.19
C PRO A 60 -3.18 12.24 -1.15
N SER A 61 -2.93 12.83 0.02
CA SER A 61 -2.96 14.28 0.20
C SER A 61 -1.88 15.02 -0.62
N GLU A 62 -0.75 14.35 -0.86
CA GLU A 62 0.33 14.86 -1.67
C GLU A 62 1.04 13.70 -2.39
N ASN A 63 1.69 14.01 -3.51
CA ASN A 63 2.59 13.07 -4.14
C ASN A 63 3.95 13.09 -3.41
N ALA A 64 4.21 12.05 -2.62
CA ALA A 64 5.46 11.87 -1.90
C ALA A 64 6.45 10.95 -2.63
N SER A 65 6.20 10.61 -3.90
CA SER A 65 7.09 9.78 -4.71
C SER A 65 8.48 10.40 -4.83
N LYS A 66 9.48 9.53 -4.98
CA LYS A 66 10.83 9.92 -5.44
C LYS A 66 11.01 9.60 -6.92
N PRO A 67 12.02 10.19 -7.58
CA PRO A 67 12.38 9.85 -8.96
C PRO A 67 12.61 8.33 -9.18
N ALA A 68 12.48 7.92 -10.44
CA ALA A 68 12.70 6.54 -10.86
C ALA A 68 14.07 5.99 -10.42
N GLY A 69 14.12 4.72 -10.03
CA GLY A 69 15.35 4.05 -9.58
C GLY A 69 15.68 4.24 -8.09
N GLU A 70 15.00 5.16 -7.41
CA GLU A 70 15.15 5.35 -5.97
C GLU A 70 14.31 4.36 -5.14
N TRP A 71 14.77 4.11 -3.91
CA TRP A 71 14.01 3.33 -2.95
C TRP A 71 12.86 4.17 -2.37
N GLN A 72 11.66 3.65 -2.52
CA GLN A 72 10.45 4.14 -1.91
C GLN A 72 10.26 3.49 -0.52
N THR A 73 9.49 4.10 0.37
CA THR A 73 9.22 3.51 1.69
C THR A 73 7.78 3.71 2.06
N TYR A 74 7.11 2.64 2.47
CA TYR A 74 5.71 2.65 2.85
C TYR A 74 5.56 2.12 4.29
N ASP A 75 4.84 2.87 5.12
CA ASP A 75 4.34 2.40 6.40
C ASP A 75 2.82 2.44 6.33
N ILE A 76 2.20 1.26 6.36
CA ILE A 76 0.76 1.09 6.12
C ILE A 76 0.18 0.49 7.39
N ARG A 77 -0.76 1.20 7.99
CA ARG A 77 -1.51 0.75 9.16
C ARG A 77 -2.97 0.59 8.78
N LEU A 78 -3.49 -0.61 8.97
CA LEU A 78 -4.90 -0.95 8.78
C LEU A 78 -5.50 -1.35 10.14
N VAL A 79 -6.54 -0.65 10.58
CA VAL A 79 -7.29 -0.97 11.80
C VAL A 79 -8.77 -1.02 11.45
N GLY A 80 -9.35 -2.22 11.42
CA GLY A 80 -10.70 -2.40 10.86
C GLY A 80 -10.76 -1.83 9.43
N ARG A 81 -11.63 -0.85 9.21
CA ARG A 81 -11.79 -0.14 7.92
C ARG A 81 -11.10 1.23 7.88
N GLN A 82 -10.12 1.48 8.75
CA GLN A 82 -9.32 2.70 8.74
C GLN A 82 -7.91 2.40 8.26
N VAL A 83 -7.48 3.08 7.21
CA VAL A 83 -6.11 3.00 6.68
C VAL A 83 -5.34 4.28 6.95
N THR A 84 -4.09 4.14 7.35
CA THR A 84 -3.11 5.21 7.40
C THR A 84 -1.92 4.81 6.55
N VAL A 85 -1.51 5.69 5.63
CA VAL A 85 -0.37 5.47 4.75
C VAL A 85 0.65 6.58 4.97
N VAL A 86 1.85 6.20 5.35
CA VAL A 86 3.03 7.07 5.35
C VAL A 86 3.91 6.66 4.19
N PHE A 87 4.07 7.56 3.23
CA PHE A 87 4.86 7.37 2.03
C PHE A 87 6.09 8.27 2.08
N ASN A 88 7.29 7.67 2.03
CA ASN A 88 8.58 8.35 2.14
C ASN A 88 8.71 9.29 3.36
N GLY A 89 8.13 8.86 4.49
CA GLY A 89 8.15 9.63 5.74
C GLY A 89 7.07 10.71 5.84
N LYS A 90 6.28 10.93 4.78
CA LYS A 90 5.13 11.85 4.79
C LYS A 90 3.84 11.08 4.95
N LYS A 91 2.97 11.53 5.86
CA LYS A 91 1.66 10.90 6.05
C LYS A 91 0.72 11.38 4.94
N VAL A 92 0.47 10.51 3.95
CA VAL A 92 -0.32 10.85 2.76
C VAL A 92 -1.78 10.43 2.86
N ILE A 93 -2.09 9.48 3.75
CA ILE A 93 -3.47 9.15 4.16
C ILE A 93 -3.47 9.05 5.68
N ASP A 94 -4.36 9.78 6.35
CA ASP A 94 -4.49 9.79 7.81
C ASP A 94 -5.89 9.31 8.21
N HIS A 95 -5.98 8.13 8.84
CA HIS A 95 -7.24 7.52 9.28
C HIS A 95 -8.36 7.52 8.20
N GLY A 96 -7.97 7.27 6.95
CA GLY A 96 -8.92 7.20 5.83
C GLY A 96 -9.90 6.05 6.02
N VAL A 97 -11.21 6.35 5.93
CA VAL A 97 -12.26 5.35 6.04
C VAL A 97 -12.43 4.66 4.69
N ILE A 98 -12.36 3.33 4.70
CA ILE A 98 -12.48 2.53 3.50
C ILE A 98 -13.96 2.22 3.26
N ASP A 99 -14.55 2.83 2.22
CA ASP A 99 -15.96 2.66 1.87
C ASP A 99 -16.26 1.35 1.12
N GLY A 100 -15.22 0.64 0.66
CA GLY A 100 -15.37 -0.70 0.11
C GLY A 100 -14.07 -1.28 -0.46
N LEU A 101 -14.18 -2.50 -0.95
CA LEU A 101 -13.11 -3.32 -1.51
C LEU A 101 -12.37 -2.63 -2.68
N THR A 102 -11.08 -2.87 -2.87
CA THR A 102 -10.37 -2.43 -4.08
C THR A 102 -10.53 -3.43 -5.23
N ALA A 103 -10.08 -3.08 -6.43
CA ALA A 103 -10.32 -3.86 -7.66
C ALA A 103 -9.75 -5.29 -7.62
N MET A 104 -8.74 -5.53 -6.78
CA MET A 104 -8.11 -6.84 -6.60
C MET A 104 -8.69 -7.66 -5.44
N ALA A 105 -9.86 -7.26 -4.92
CA ALA A 105 -10.57 -8.05 -3.94
C ALA A 105 -11.15 -9.32 -4.57
N HIS A 106 -10.67 -10.48 -4.11
CA HIS A 106 -11.24 -11.76 -4.57
C HIS A 106 -12.34 -12.32 -3.64
N ASP A 107 -12.58 -11.71 -2.48
CA ASP A 107 -13.78 -11.92 -1.65
C ASP A 107 -14.17 -10.64 -0.87
N ALA A 108 -15.34 -10.65 -0.21
CA ALA A 108 -15.90 -9.51 0.52
C ALA A 108 -15.88 -9.65 2.05
N ASP A 109 -15.24 -10.67 2.61
CA ASP A 109 -15.35 -11.04 4.02
C ASP A 109 -14.44 -10.18 4.93
N GLU A 110 -14.53 -8.84 4.84
CA GLU A 110 -13.64 -7.85 5.49
C GLU A 110 -13.41 -8.06 7.00
N GLY A 111 -14.29 -8.80 7.69
CA GLY A 111 -14.17 -9.16 9.10
C GLY A 111 -13.19 -10.32 9.39
N GLU A 112 -12.82 -11.09 8.38
CA GLU A 112 -11.91 -12.24 8.49
C GLU A 112 -10.45 -11.84 8.17
N PRO A 113 -9.45 -12.44 8.83
CA PRO A 113 -8.05 -12.25 8.49
C PRO A 113 -7.76 -12.62 7.03
N GLY A 114 -7.20 -11.68 6.25
CA GLY A 114 -6.76 -11.90 4.86
C GLY A 114 -5.24 -12.11 4.73
N GLY A 115 -4.76 -12.22 3.48
CA GLY A 115 -3.35 -12.44 3.03
C GLY A 115 -2.61 -11.16 2.54
N ILE A 116 -1.28 -10.99 2.73
CA ILE A 116 -0.47 -9.90 2.11
C ILE A 116 -0.07 -10.41 0.74
N ALA A 117 -0.39 -9.64 -0.30
CA ALA A 117 0.14 -9.83 -1.63
C ALA A 117 1.05 -8.65 -2.01
N LEU A 118 2.12 -8.98 -2.72
CA LEU A 118 2.96 -8.01 -3.41
C LEU A 118 2.69 -8.20 -4.89
N GLN A 119 2.30 -7.13 -5.57
CA GLN A 119 1.95 -7.18 -6.99
C GLN A 119 3.00 -6.43 -7.81
N GLY A 120 3.43 -7.06 -8.90
CA GLY A 120 4.24 -6.48 -9.96
C GLY A 120 3.60 -6.86 -11.29
N ASP A 121 2.57 -6.14 -11.68
CA ASP A 121 1.69 -6.44 -12.81
C ASP A 121 2.14 -5.76 -14.12
N HIS A 122 3.02 -4.77 -14.05
CA HIS A 122 3.45 -3.99 -15.22
C HIS A 122 4.96 -3.78 -15.38
N GLY A 123 5.79 -4.58 -14.70
CA GLY A 123 7.24 -4.55 -14.89
C GLY A 123 8.02 -5.23 -13.76
N PRO A 124 9.36 -5.23 -13.85
CA PRO A 124 10.20 -5.69 -12.75
C PRO A 124 10.06 -4.75 -11.54
N VAL A 125 9.87 -5.34 -10.36
CA VAL A 125 9.78 -4.66 -9.07
C VAL A 125 10.65 -5.38 -8.04
N GLU A 126 11.30 -4.65 -7.14
CA GLU A 126 12.18 -5.21 -6.12
C GLU A 126 11.70 -4.84 -4.71
N PHE A 127 11.42 -5.84 -3.87
CA PHE A 127 11.03 -5.60 -2.48
C PHE A 127 12.21 -5.89 -1.52
N ARG A 128 12.36 -5.12 -0.43
CA ARG A 128 13.34 -5.43 0.63
C ARG A 128 12.87 -4.95 2.00
N LYS A 129 13.34 -5.56 3.09
CA LYS A 129 13.01 -5.11 4.46
C LYS A 129 11.49 -5.00 4.67
N ILE A 130 10.76 -6.05 4.29
CA ILE A 130 9.33 -6.17 4.57
C ILE A 130 9.18 -6.64 6.01
N THR A 131 8.51 -5.84 6.83
CA THR A 131 8.20 -6.18 8.22
C THR A 131 6.70 -6.12 8.41
N ILE A 132 6.12 -7.25 8.81
CA ILE A 132 4.70 -7.36 9.13
C ILE A 132 4.59 -7.52 10.63
N THR A 133 3.78 -6.68 11.25
CA THR A 133 3.54 -6.71 12.69
C THR A 133 2.04 -6.82 12.90
N PRO A 134 1.58 -7.90 13.56
CA PRO A 134 0.20 -8.01 13.97
C PRO A 134 -0.16 -6.87 14.93
N LEU A 135 -1.34 -6.28 14.75
CA LEU A 135 -1.91 -5.41 15.77
C LEU A 135 -2.47 -6.31 16.87
N MET A 136 -1.72 -6.43 17.97
CA MET A 136 -2.18 -7.17 19.14
C MET A 136 -3.44 -6.49 19.71
N LYS A 137 -4.40 -7.32 20.10
CA LYS A 137 -5.71 -6.92 20.63
C LYS A 137 -5.61 -6.39 22.05
#